data_AF-A0A8H3CKQ8-F1
#
_entry.id   AF-A0A8H3CKQ8-F1
#
_cell.length_a   1.000
_cell.length_b   1.000
_cell.length_c   1.000
_cell.angle_alpha   90.00
_cell.angle_beta   90.00
_cell.angle_gamma   90.00
#
_symmetry.space_group_name_H-M   'P 1'
#
loop_
_entity.id
_entity.type
_entity.pdbx_description
1 polymer ?
#
loop_
_entity_poly.entity_id
_entity_poly.type
_entity_poly.pdbx_seq_one_letter_code
_entity_poly.pdbx_strand_id
1 'polypeptide(L)'
;MEHFEIFSMELLGQTLGDLVDEQGPLSITAGSDLTGQLLSALEYIHGKGLVHRDIKPENMAIIPGSWSIRLIDFGFAYPAPTEIPAPQNTDNSAEFRTVFGTPSYASMNAHEGLRLAYRDDLESLAYTLFFCCVEAFPGLITRSMGLFMRKSARFGNKNDAGLAQT
;
A
#
# COMPACT_ATOMS: atom_id res chain seq x y z
N MET A 1 -13.82 -32.21 13.10
CA MET A 1 -13.15 -32.20 11.79
C MET A 1 -12.65 -30.79 11.60
N GLU A 2 -11.36 -30.62 11.28
CA GLU A 2 -10.83 -29.30 10.92
C GLU A 2 -11.47 -28.82 9.61
N HIS A 3 -11.84 -27.55 9.56
CA HIS A 3 -12.42 -26.92 8.40
C HIS A 3 -11.30 -26.38 7.51
N PHE A 4 -11.30 -26.74 6.23
CA PHE A 4 -10.37 -26.23 5.24
C PHE A 4 -11.14 -25.57 4.10
N GLU A 5 -10.71 -24.39 3.69
CA GLU A 5 -11.15 -23.74 2.47
C GLU A 5 -10.08 -23.95 1.39
N ILE A 6 -10.50 -24.42 0.22
CA ILE A 6 -9.59 -24.73 -0.89
C ILE A 6 -9.91 -23.79 -2.04
N PHE A 7 -8.89 -23.07 -2.50
CA PHE A 7 -8.94 -22.23 -3.70
C PHE A 7 -8.01 -22.83 -4.77
N SER A 8 -8.49 -22.92 -6.00
CA SER A 8 -7.69 -23.32 -7.17
C SER A 8 -7.57 -22.13 -8.11
N MET A 9 -6.34 -21.79 -8.50
CA MET A 9 -6.01 -20.59 -9.28
C MET A 9 -4.96 -20.92 -10.34
N GLU A 10 -4.73 -19.99 -11.26
CA GLU A 10 -3.65 -20.05 -12.24
C GLU A 10 -2.29 -20.17 -11.53
N LEU A 11 -1.42 -21.08 -12.02
CA LEU A 11 -0.05 -21.19 -11.53
C LEU A 11 0.81 -20.11 -12.18
N LEU A 12 1.35 -19.21 -11.37
CA LEU A 12 2.20 -18.11 -11.81
C LEU A 12 3.69 -18.40 -11.52
N GLY A 13 4.57 -17.60 -12.10
CA GLY A 13 6.00 -17.62 -11.87
C GLY A 13 6.39 -16.81 -10.63
N GLN A 14 7.65 -16.38 -10.60
CA GLN A 14 8.20 -15.57 -9.51
C GLN A 14 7.51 -14.21 -9.39
N THR A 15 7.58 -13.62 -8.19
CA THR A 15 7.09 -12.27 -7.93
C THR A 15 8.11 -11.22 -8.35
N LEU A 16 7.69 -9.95 -8.42
CA LEU A 16 8.64 -8.85 -8.59
C LEU A 16 9.58 -8.71 -7.38
N GLY A 17 9.14 -9.11 -6.18
CA GLY A 17 10.00 -9.19 -5.00
C GLY A 17 11.13 -10.18 -5.20
N ASP A 18 10.79 -11.42 -5.55
CA ASP A 18 11.78 -12.48 -5.84
C ASP A 18 12.74 -12.05 -6.96
N LEU A 19 12.22 -11.43 -8.03
CA LEU A 19 13.02 -10.98 -9.15
C LEU A 19 14.06 -9.93 -8.73
N VAL A 20 13.66 -8.94 -7.93
CA VAL A 20 14.56 -7.88 -7.45
C VAL A 20 15.58 -8.43 -6.46
N ASP A 21 15.16 -9.33 -5.57
CA ASP A 21 16.06 -9.96 -4.61
C ASP A 21 17.13 -10.84 -5.30
N GLU A 22 16.77 -11.51 -6.40
CA GLU A 22 17.68 -12.38 -7.15
C GLU A 22 18.59 -11.62 -8.13
N GLN A 23 18.05 -10.60 -8.81
CA GLN A 23 18.69 -9.98 -9.98
C GLN A 23 19.06 -8.50 -9.76
N GLY A 24 18.68 -7.91 -8.63
CA GLY A 24 18.84 -6.50 -8.35
C GLY A 24 17.75 -5.63 -8.99
N PRO A 25 17.95 -4.32 -9.08
CA PRO A 25 16.92 -3.39 -9.52
C PRO A 25 16.61 -3.57 -11.01
N LEU A 26 15.34 -3.44 -11.35
CA LEU A 26 14.86 -3.42 -12.71
C LEU A 26 15.39 -2.19 -13.47
N SER A 27 15.65 -2.38 -14.77
CA SER A 27 15.89 -1.25 -15.66
C SER A 27 14.67 -0.34 -15.72
N ILE A 28 14.89 0.96 -15.97
CA ILE A 28 13.81 1.94 -16.11
C ILE A 28 12.81 1.54 -17.21
N THR A 29 13.29 0.94 -18.31
CA THR A 29 12.42 0.44 -19.38
C THR A 29 11.50 -0.66 -18.88
N ALA A 30 12.05 -1.66 -18.18
CA ALA A 30 11.27 -2.75 -17.60
C ALA A 30 10.26 -2.24 -16.55
N GLY A 31 10.68 -1.29 -15.70
CA GLY A 31 9.80 -0.64 -14.72
C GLY A 31 8.67 0.17 -15.36
N SER A 32 8.94 0.87 -16.47
CA SER A 32 7.93 1.61 -17.23
C SER A 32 6.89 0.68 -17.83
N ASP A 33 7.32 -0.44 -18.42
CA ASP A 33 6.40 -1.44 -18.98
C ASP A 33 5.51 -2.07 -17.89
N LEU A 34 6.07 -2.33 -16.71
CA LEU A 34 5.32 -2.82 -15.56
C LEU A 34 4.31 -1.79 -15.04
N THR A 35 4.67 -0.50 -15.04
CA THR A 35 3.81 0.58 -14.56
C THR A 35 2.48 0.61 -15.32
N GLY A 36 2.51 0.48 -16.65
CA GLY A 36 1.29 0.44 -17.46
C GLY A 36 0.37 -0.75 -17.12
N GLN A 37 0.97 -1.92 -16.90
CA GLN A 37 0.23 -3.13 -16.54
C GLN A 37 -0.39 -3.02 -15.13
N LEU A 38 0.36 -2.50 -14.16
CA LEU A 38 -0.10 -2.31 -12.78
C LEU A 38 -1.22 -1.28 -12.69
N LEU A 39 -1.10 -0.15 -13.41
CA LEU A 39 -2.16 0.85 -13.48
C LEU A 39 -3.43 0.28 -14.12
N SER A 40 -3.30 -0.53 -15.17
CA SER A 40 -4.46 -1.21 -15.79
C SER A 40 -5.13 -2.19 -14.83
N ALA A 41 -4.35 -2.93 -14.04
CA ALA A 41 -4.88 -3.83 -13.02
C ALA A 41 -5.60 -3.06 -11.90
N LEU A 42 -5.02 -1.96 -11.42
CA LEU A 42 -5.63 -1.08 -10.43
C LEU A 42 -6.92 -0.44 -10.95
N GLU A 43 -6.91 0.10 -12.17
CA GLU A 43 -8.09 0.66 -12.82
C GLU A 43 -9.23 -0.37 -12.86
N TYR A 44 -8.92 -1.62 -13.22
CA TYR A 44 -9.91 -2.69 -13.26
C TYR A 44 -10.54 -2.94 -11.89
N ILE A 45 -9.74 -3.10 -10.82
CA ILE A 45 -10.28 -3.40 -9.48
C ILE A 45 -10.96 -2.18 -8.84
N HIS A 46 -10.45 -0.98 -9.08
CA HIS A 46 -11.07 0.28 -8.63
C HIS A 46 -12.41 0.50 -9.33
N GLY A 47 -12.51 0.15 -10.61
CA GLY A 47 -13.76 0.11 -11.36
C GLY A 47 -14.80 -0.90 -10.83
N LYS A 48 -14.39 -1.85 -10.00
CA LYS A 48 -15.28 -2.76 -9.25
C LYS A 48 -15.61 -2.28 -7.84
N GLY A 49 -15.14 -1.09 -7.45
CA GLY A 49 -15.40 -0.52 -6.13
C GLY A 49 -14.48 -1.08 -5.03
N LEU A 50 -13.35 -1.71 -5.39
CA LEU A 50 -12.43 -2.33 -4.43
C LEU A 50 -11.13 -1.53 -4.33
N VAL A 51 -10.58 -1.47 -3.11
CA VAL A 51 -9.22 -1.01 -2.81
C VAL A 51 -8.42 -2.24 -2.40
N HIS A 52 -7.22 -2.44 -2.95
CA HIS A 52 -6.40 -3.63 -2.66
C HIS A 52 -5.79 -3.58 -1.27
N ARG A 53 -5.31 -2.41 -0.83
CA ARG A 53 -4.71 -2.12 0.49
C ARG A 53 -3.40 -2.85 0.82
N ASP A 54 -2.83 -3.60 -0.12
CA ASP A 54 -1.55 -4.31 0.08
C ASP A 54 -0.75 -4.40 -1.23
N ILE A 55 -0.57 -3.25 -1.90
CA ILE A 55 0.22 -3.16 -3.12
C ILE A 55 1.70 -3.18 -2.77
N LYS A 56 2.40 -4.23 -3.24
CA LYS A 56 3.82 -4.49 -2.97
C LYS A 56 4.41 -5.48 -3.99
N PRO A 57 5.75 -5.57 -4.15
CA PRO A 57 6.39 -6.46 -5.12
C PRO A 57 5.98 -7.93 -4.99
N GLU A 58 5.76 -8.41 -3.77
CA GLU A 58 5.42 -9.81 -3.48
C GLU A 58 4.00 -10.17 -3.95
N ASN A 59 3.14 -9.17 -4.16
CA ASN A 59 1.77 -9.36 -4.67
C ASN A 59 1.68 -9.13 -6.19
N MET A 60 2.82 -9.08 -6.88
CA MET A 60 2.91 -8.88 -8.33
C MET A 60 3.66 -10.07 -8.95
N ALA A 61 2.92 -11.05 -9.46
CA ALA A 61 3.49 -12.28 -9.99
C ALA A 61 3.61 -12.26 -11.51
N ILE A 62 4.73 -12.77 -12.03
CA ILE A 62 5.02 -12.81 -13.46
C ILE A 62 4.41 -14.07 -14.08
N ILE A 63 3.81 -13.93 -15.26
CA ILE A 63 3.32 -15.06 -16.05
C ILE A 63 4.52 -15.79 -16.69
N PRO A 64 4.68 -17.10 -16.48
CA PRO A 64 5.81 -17.86 -17.01
C PRO A 64 6.01 -17.68 -18.52
N GLY A 65 7.25 -17.40 -18.93
CA GLY A 65 7.61 -17.22 -20.34
C GLY A 65 7.21 -15.87 -20.95
N SER A 66 6.82 -14.88 -20.14
CA SER A 66 6.44 -13.54 -20.61
C SER A 66 6.91 -12.45 -19.65
N TRP A 67 6.82 -11.18 -20.07
CA TRP A 67 6.96 -10.00 -19.20
C TRP A 67 5.59 -9.42 -18.80
N SER A 68 4.62 -10.30 -18.60
CA SER A 68 3.27 -9.94 -18.18
C SER A 68 3.05 -10.25 -16.70
N ILE A 69 2.34 -9.36 -16.00
CA ILE A 69 2.11 -9.50 -14.56
C ILE A 69 0.65 -9.73 -14.20
N ARG A 70 0.46 -10.34 -13.02
CA ARG A 70 -0.83 -10.49 -12.33
C ARG A 70 -0.71 -9.87 -10.95
N LEU A 71 -1.68 -9.02 -10.60
CA LEU A 71 -1.89 -8.59 -9.22
C LEU A 71 -2.60 -9.73 -8.48
N ILE A 72 -2.02 -10.17 -7.36
CA ILE A 72 -2.49 -11.30 -6.56
C ILE A 72 -2.70 -10.89 -5.10
N ASP A 73 -3.24 -11.81 -4.31
CA ASP A 73 -3.49 -11.66 -2.87
C ASP A 73 -4.45 -10.50 -2.51
N PHE A 74 -5.75 -10.80 -2.65
CA PHE A 74 -6.83 -9.91 -2.24
C PHE A 74 -7.21 -10.07 -0.77
N GLY A 75 -6.36 -10.69 0.07
CA GLY A 75 -6.67 -10.96 1.48
C GLY A 75 -6.96 -9.70 2.31
N PHE A 76 -6.39 -8.56 1.89
CA PHE A 76 -6.68 -7.25 2.48
C PHE A 76 -7.61 -6.39 1.65
N ALA A 77 -8.12 -6.84 0.50
CA ALA A 77 -8.96 -6.00 -0.34
C ALA A 77 -10.27 -5.63 0.38
N TYR A 78 -10.78 -4.41 0.14
CA TYR A 78 -11.99 -3.92 0.80
C TYR A 78 -12.77 -2.94 -0.08
N PRO A 79 -14.11 -2.87 0.07
CA PRO A 79 -14.90 -1.86 -0.62
C PRO A 79 -14.42 -0.44 -0.33
N ALA A 80 -14.28 0.35 -1.40
CA ALA A 80 -13.87 1.73 -1.28
C ALA A 80 -14.88 2.55 -0.47
N PRO A 81 -14.43 3.60 0.23
CA PRO A 81 -15.32 4.51 0.93
C PRO A 81 -16.29 5.17 -0.06
N THR A 82 -17.59 4.97 0.14
CA THR A 82 -18.66 5.64 -0.62
C THR A 82 -18.89 7.09 -0.17
N GLU A 83 -18.40 7.46 1.01
CA GLU A 83 -18.51 8.80 1.58
C GLU A 83 -17.11 9.32 1.94
N ILE A 84 -16.86 10.59 1.62
CA ILE A 84 -15.71 11.32 2.18
C ILE A 84 -16.01 11.47 3.67
N PRO A 85 -15.24 10.85 4.58
CA PRO A 85 -15.49 11.03 6.01
C PRO A 85 -15.33 12.52 6.31
N ALA A 86 -16.34 13.12 6.95
CA ALA A 86 -16.15 14.42 7.58
C ALA A 86 -14.91 14.33 8.49
N PRO A 87 -14.07 15.38 8.61
CA PRO A 87 -12.76 15.34 9.27
C PRO A 87 -12.79 14.96 10.77
N GLN A 88 -13.96 14.62 11.33
CA GLN A 88 -14.16 14.21 12.72
C GLN A 88 -14.84 12.85 12.89
N ASN A 89 -15.30 12.20 11.82
CA ASN A 89 -15.91 10.87 11.91
C ASN A 89 -14.87 9.80 11.56
N THR A 90 -13.89 9.62 12.46
CA THR A 90 -13.16 8.35 12.52
C THR A 90 -14.19 7.29 12.92
N ASP A 91 -14.64 6.50 11.95
CA ASP A 91 -15.44 5.33 12.24
C ASP A 91 -14.61 4.45 13.20
N ASN A 92 -14.99 4.47 14.48
CA ASN A 92 -14.23 3.90 15.60
C ASN A 92 -14.32 2.37 15.64
N SER A 93 -14.59 1.72 14.51
CA SER A 93 -14.50 0.27 14.42
C SER A 93 -13.04 -0.13 14.61
N ALA A 94 -12.81 -1.02 15.59
CA ALA A 94 -11.49 -1.57 15.90
C ALA A 94 -10.78 -2.17 14.67
N GLU A 95 -11.57 -2.52 13.65
CA GLU A 95 -11.16 -3.01 12.33
C GLU A 95 -10.35 -2.00 11.50
N PHE A 96 -10.28 -0.70 11.86
CA PHE A 96 -9.49 0.29 11.12
C PHE A 96 -8.29 0.85 11.89
N ARG A 97 -8.06 0.38 13.13
CA ARG A 97 -6.95 0.85 14.00
C ARG A 97 -5.64 0.05 13.84
N THR A 98 -5.61 -0.92 12.93
CA THR A 98 -4.42 -1.71 12.63
C THR A 98 -3.84 -1.24 11.31
N VAL A 99 -2.51 -1.06 11.23
CA VAL A 99 -1.83 -0.84 9.95
C VAL A 99 -2.00 -2.12 9.14
N PHE A 100 -2.84 -2.06 8.09
CA PHE A 100 -3.04 -3.17 7.16
C PHE A 100 -1.97 -3.17 6.07
N GLY A 101 -1.65 -4.37 5.57
CA GLY A 101 -0.64 -4.58 4.53
C GLY A 101 0.81 -4.51 5.04
N THR A 102 1.76 -4.42 4.10
CA THR A 102 3.20 -4.34 4.43
C THR A 102 3.65 -2.90 4.70
N PRO A 103 4.13 -2.55 5.92
CA PRO A 103 4.44 -1.17 6.33
C PRO A 103 5.45 -0.41 5.45
N SER A 104 6.33 -1.09 4.74
CA SER A 104 7.30 -0.44 3.84
C SER A 104 6.64 0.18 2.61
N TYR A 105 5.48 -0.33 2.19
CA TYR A 105 4.77 0.11 0.99
C TYR A 105 3.44 0.79 1.33
N ALA A 106 3.06 0.83 2.61
CA ALA A 106 1.81 1.42 3.05
C ALA A 106 1.78 2.94 2.81
N SER A 107 0.61 3.47 2.45
CA SER A 107 0.40 4.91 2.30
C SER A 107 0.51 5.66 3.63
N MET A 108 0.63 6.98 3.56
CA MET A 108 0.57 7.85 4.75
C MET A 108 -0.71 7.63 5.56
N ASN A 109 -1.86 7.55 4.87
CA ASN A 109 -3.15 7.32 5.52
C ASN A 109 -3.18 5.96 6.24
N ALA A 110 -2.55 4.93 5.67
CA ALA A 110 -2.46 3.61 6.30
C ALA A 110 -1.65 3.63 7.59
N HIS A 111 -0.55 4.39 7.62
CA HIS A 111 0.23 4.61 8.84
C HIS A 111 -0.54 5.40 9.91
N GLU A 112 -1.42 6.32 9.50
CA GLU A 112 -2.27 7.09 10.40
C GLU A 112 -3.53 6.31 10.85
N GLY A 113 -3.74 5.09 10.36
CA GLY A 113 -4.94 4.30 10.65
C GLY A 113 -6.22 4.92 10.08
N LEU A 114 -6.08 5.70 9.00
CA LEU A 114 -7.19 6.30 8.30
C LEU A 114 -7.82 5.30 7.33
N ARG A 115 -9.07 5.58 6.95
CA ARG A 115 -9.80 4.75 5.98
C ARG A 115 -9.16 4.89 4.59
N LEU A 116 -8.68 3.77 4.06
CA LEU A 116 -8.00 3.73 2.76
C LEU A 116 -9.00 3.81 1.59
N ALA A 117 -8.58 4.49 0.54
CA ALA A 117 -9.30 4.70 -0.71
C ALA A 117 -8.38 4.38 -1.91
N TYR A 118 -8.89 4.53 -3.13
CA TYR A 118 -8.15 4.24 -4.37
C TYR A 118 -6.78 4.94 -4.46
N ARG A 119 -6.67 6.16 -3.91
CA ARG A 119 -5.43 6.94 -3.87
C ARG A 119 -4.31 6.24 -3.09
N ASP A 120 -4.67 5.43 -2.10
CA ASP A 120 -3.72 4.75 -1.22
C ASP A 120 -3.03 3.60 -1.94
N ASP A 121 -3.75 2.87 -2.80
CA ASP A 121 -3.15 1.87 -3.69
C ASP A 121 -2.15 2.51 -4.68
N LEU A 122 -2.44 3.73 -5.16
CA LEU A 122 -1.54 4.47 -6.07
C LEU A 122 -0.28 4.96 -5.35
N GLU A 123 -0.39 5.41 -4.10
CA GLU A 123 0.77 5.78 -3.29
C GLU A 123 1.67 4.56 -3.03
N SER A 124 1.05 3.43 -2.64
CA SER A 124 1.75 2.16 -2.47
C SER A 124 2.40 1.64 -3.76
N LEU A 125 1.74 1.82 -4.91
CA LEU A 125 2.31 1.50 -6.22
C LEU A 125 3.56 2.34 -6.50
N ALA A 126 3.56 3.63 -6.18
CA ALA A 126 4.72 4.49 -6.37
C ALA A 126 5.92 4.01 -5.53
N TYR A 127 5.69 3.65 -4.27
CA TYR A 127 6.75 3.07 -3.41
C TYR A 127 7.25 1.73 -3.92
N THR A 128 6.35 0.89 -4.43
CA THR A 128 6.69 -0.40 -5.02
C THR A 128 7.58 -0.24 -6.26
N LEU A 129 7.19 0.62 -7.20
CA LEU A 129 7.98 0.90 -8.40
C LEU A 129 9.34 1.52 -8.07
N PHE A 130 9.39 2.39 -7.07
CA PHE A 130 10.64 2.95 -6.59
C PHE A 130 11.59 1.88 -6.05
N PHE A 131 11.09 0.96 -5.21
CA PHE A 131 11.86 -0.19 -4.75
C PHE A 131 12.38 -1.03 -5.93
N CYS A 132 11.48 -1.41 -6.85
CA CYS A 132 11.85 -2.25 -7.97
C CYS A 132 12.93 -1.63 -8.86
N CYS A 133 12.97 -0.31 -9.04
CA CYS A 133 13.93 0.34 -9.94
C CYS A 133 15.23 0.81 -9.27
N VAL A 134 15.24 0.95 -7.94
CA VAL A 134 16.35 1.58 -7.21
C VAL A 134 16.99 0.63 -6.19
N GLU A 135 16.29 -0.43 -5.76
CA GLU A 135 16.70 -1.36 -4.69
C GLU A 135 17.05 -0.64 -3.36
N ALA A 136 16.61 0.62 -3.23
CA ALA A 136 16.66 1.36 -1.98
C ALA A 136 15.39 1.04 -1.20
N PHE A 137 15.56 0.36 -0.06
CA PHE A 137 14.46 -0.04 0.83
C PHE A 137 13.54 1.16 1.13
N PRO A 138 12.24 1.11 0.77
CA PRO A 138 11.29 2.21 1.02
C PRO A 138 11.19 2.57 2.50
N GLY A 139 11.41 1.61 3.40
CA GLY A 139 11.45 1.84 4.85
C GLY A 139 12.55 2.82 5.32
N LEU A 140 13.56 3.16 4.49
CA LEU A 140 14.49 4.25 4.78
C LEU A 140 13.82 5.63 4.62
N ILE A 141 12.88 5.76 3.68
CA ILE A 141 11.98 6.91 3.53
C ILE A 141 11.04 6.94 4.74
N THR A 142 10.47 5.81 5.15
CA THR A 142 9.58 5.74 6.33
C THR A 142 10.31 6.00 7.66
N ARG A 143 11.58 5.62 7.83
CA ARG A 143 12.37 5.95 9.04
C ARG A 143 12.70 7.44 9.14
N SER A 144 13.00 8.08 8.02
CA SER A 144 13.25 9.53 7.97
C SER A 144 11.94 10.33 8.11
N MET A 145 10.82 9.85 7.55
CA MET A 145 9.48 10.42 7.77
C MET A 145 8.93 10.14 9.18
N GLY A 146 9.19 8.99 9.78
CA GLY A 146 8.78 8.68 11.16
C GLY A 146 9.49 9.56 12.18
N LEU A 147 10.74 9.96 11.90
CA LEU A 147 11.44 10.99 12.66
C LEU A 147 10.83 12.39 12.42
N PHE A 148 10.39 12.69 11.20
CA PHE A 148 9.73 13.94 10.82
C PHE A 148 8.34 14.08 11.48
N MET A 149 7.51 13.03 11.44
CA MET A 149 6.17 13.00 12.05
C MET A 149 6.20 13.03 13.58
N ARG A 150 7.19 12.38 14.22
CA ARG A 150 7.44 12.55 15.66
C ARG A 150 7.80 13.99 16.05
N LYS A 151 8.38 14.75 15.14
CA LYS A 151 8.71 16.17 15.34
C LYS A 151 7.46 17.04 15.22
N SER A 152 6.60 16.79 14.23
CA SER A 152 5.34 17.52 14.02
C SER A 152 4.34 17.35 15.17
N ALA A 153 4.22 16.14 15.73
CA ALA A 153 3.37 15.87 16.89
C ALA A 153 3.80 16.61 18.18
N ARG A 154 5.06 17.06 18.28
CA ARG A 154 5.55 17.87 19.43
C ARG A 154 5.28 19.37 19.29
N PHE A 155 4.99 19.87 18.08
CA PHE A 155 4.72 21.31 17.85
C PHE A 155 3.23 21.67 17.89
N GLY A 156 2.32 20.70 17.84
CA GLY A 156 0.86 20.93 17.89
C GLY A 156 0.26 21.16 19.27
N ASN A 157 1.03 21.10 20.36
CA ASN A 157 0.50 21.13 21.74
C ASN A 157 1.00 22.33 22.57
N LYS A 158 0.94 23.54 22.00
CA LYS A 158 1.35 24.78 22.70
C LYS A 158 0.35 25.95 22.67
N ASN A 159 -0.91 25.75 22.25
CA ASN A 159 -1.86 26.86 22.14
C ASN A 159 -3.07 26.84 23.09
N ASP A 160 -3.16 25.92 24.06
CA ASP A 160 -4.28 25.89 25.03
C ASP A 160 -3.83 25.99 26.51
N ALA A 161 -2.95 26.95 26.82
CA ALA A 161 -2.62 27.29 28.20
C ALA A 161 -2.47 28.80 28.36
N GLY A 162 -3.56 29.53 28.10
CA GLY A 162 -3.59 30.96 28.34
C GLY A 162 -4.96 31.54 28.08
N LEU A 163 -5.91 31.33 29.00
CA LEU A 163 -7.06 32.22 29.25
C LEU A 163 -7.88 31.68 30.44
N ALA A 164 -7.58 32.20 31.63
CA ALA A 164 -8.54 32.53 32.68
C ALA A 164 -7.78 33.02 33.93
N GLN A 165 -7.45 34.33 33.95
CA GLN A 165 -7.40 35.08 35.20
C GLN A 165 -8.77 35.73 35.38
N THR A 166 -9.43 35.43 36.50
CA THR A 166 -10.03 36.39 37.45
C THR A 166 -10.53 35.61 38.66
#